data_AF-A0A7S0XWQ8-F1
#
_entry.id   AF-A0A7S0XWQ8-F1
#
_cell.length_a   1.000
_cell.length_b   1.000
_cell.length_c   1.000
_cell.angle_alpha   90.00
_cell.angle_beta   90.00
_cell.angle_gamma   90.00
#
_symmetry.space_group_name_H-M   'P 1'
#
loop_
_entity.id
_entity.type
_entity.pdbx_description
1 polymer ?
#
loop_
_entity_poly.entity_id
_entity_poly.type
_entity_poly.pdbx_seq_one_letter_code
_entity_poly.pdbx_strand_id
1 'polypeptide(L)'
;GLISRILELFMRETPDSTYRFWLASGVEAFLRGSDYRSQVLLARSGMLRHLVEGVLNTQCSGNLQTNFDLLGELVKGNPEVFHMFNEVLDARVYPRFVEVVTSNLVDSNVFIRSVLLSLEFFAPRLHHFKTLGCRYDMESCKMRAFLQHNSLRLLRDLMTVISVDEVNQENVCCLNTALSFCIFAESHQMLARYITGIRMWEVENGKQGQVTSNFLSLVLFWKEYYKYRGKDGLSLEVSSGIPYSRWKAI
;
A
#
# COMPACT_ATOMS: atom_id res chain seq x y z
N GLY A 1 20.85 -18.96 1.04
CA GLY A 1 20.85 -19.09 -0.43
C GLY A 1 21.21 -17.75 -1.07
N LEU A 2 21.11 -17.61 -2.40
CA LEU A 2 21.43 -16.35 -3.09
C LEU A 2 20.62 -15.16 -2.53
N ILE A 3 19.31 -15.33 -2.33
CA ILE A 3 18.44 -14.28 -1.79
C ILE A 3 18.87 -13.80 -0.40
N SER A 4 19.35 -14.70 0.47
CA SER A 4 19.84 -14.34 1.80
C SER A 4 21.06 -13.42 1.71
N ARG A 5 21.98 -13.68 0.75
CA ARG A 5 23.15 -12.82 0.52
C ARG A 5 22.78 -11.47 -0.07
N ILE A 6 21.83 -11.44 -1.03
CA ILE A 6 21.31 -10.18 -1.59
C ILE A 6 20.69 -9.34 -0.48
N LEU A 7 19.88 -9.96 0.39
CA LEU A 7 19.27 -9.27 1.52
C LEU A 7 20.31 -8.73 2.51
N GLU A 8 21.31 -9.54 2.86
CA GLU A 8 22.41 -9.10 3.75
C GLU A 8 23.16 -7.90 3.16
N LEU A 9 23.45 -7.91 1.85
CA LEU A 9 24.06 -6.78 1.16
C LEU A 9 23.14 -5.55 1.19
N PHE A 10 21.86 -5.71 0.83
CA PHE A 10 20.88 -4.63 0.86
C PHE A 10 20.79 -3.95 2.24
N MET A 11 20.78 -4.74 3.32
CA MET A 11 20.67 -4.21 4.67
C MET A 11 21.94 -3.49 5.15
N ARG A 12 23.10 -3.81 4.58
CA ARG A 12 24.38 -3.15 4.90
C ARG A 12 24.67 -1.95 3.99
N GLU A 13 24.06 -1.91 2.81
CA GLU A 13 24.32 -0.89 1.82
C GLU A 13 23.80 0.49 2.26
N THR A 14 24.61 1.53 2.08
CA THR A 14 24.25 2.89 2.45
C THR A 14 23.07 3.41 1.62
N PRO A 15 22.19 4.26 2.19
CA PRO A 15 21.05 4.84 1.48
C PRO A 15 21.43 5.50 0.13
N ASP A 16 22.55 6.23 0.08
CA ASP A 16 22.93 7.00 -1.12
C ASP A 16 23.59 6.14 -2.23
N SER A 17 23.72 4.83 -2.02
CA SER A 17 24.36 3.93 -2.98
C SER A 17 23.40 3.54 -4.11
N THR A 18 23.85 3.69 -5.36
CA THR A 18 23.12 3.19 -6.53
C THR A 18 22.91 1.67 -6.47
N TYR A 19 23.80 0.92 -5.81
CA TYR A 19 23.63 -0.54 -5.64
C TYR A 19 22.43 -0.88 -4.76
N ARG A 20 22.07 0.00 -3.81
CA ARG A 20 20.92 -0.22 -2.93
C ARG A 20 19.63 -0.36 -3.71
N PHE A 21 19.42 0.49 -4.72
CA PHE A 21 18.27 0.42 -5.61
C PHE A 21 18.20 -0.92 -6.34
N TRP A 22 19.30 -1.35 -6.98
CA TRP A 22 19.32 -2.63 -7.71
C TRP A 22 19.14 -3.85 -6.81
N LEU A 23 19.73 -3.83 -5.61
CA LEU A 23 19.53 -4.86 -4.60
C LEU A 23 18.07 -4.91 -4.16
N ALA A 24 17.46 -3.75 -3.89
CA ALA A 24 16.04 -3.64 -3.56
C ALA A 24 15.15 -4.20 -4.68
N SER A 25 15.38 -3.81 -5.94
CA SER A 25 14.62 -4.36 -7.08
C SER A 25 14.73 -5.88 -7.19
N GLY A 26 15.90 -6.45 -6.91
CA GLY A 26 16.10 -7.90 -6.86
C GLY A 26 15.30 -8.58 -5.73
N VAL A 27 15.28 -7.97 -4.55
CA VAL A 27 14.49 -8.47 -3.40
C VAL A 27 12.99 -8.32 -3.68
N GLU A 28 12.56 -7.20 -4.26
CA GLU A 28 11.17 -6.94 -4.64
C GLU A 28 10.67 -7.96 -5.67
N ALA A 29 11.45 -8.20 -6.73
CA ALA A 29 11.14 -9.19 -7.76
C ALA A 29 11.03 -10.60 -7.16
N PHE A 30 11.91 -10.95 -6.22
CA PHE A 30 11.80 -12.21 -5.48
C PHE A 30 10.50 -12.27 -4.66
N LEU A 31 10.19 -11.22 -3.88
CA LEU A 31 9.00 -11.17 -3.03
C LEU A 31 7.70 -11.34 -3.83
N ARG A 32 7.59 -10.69 -5.00
CA ARG A 32 6.43 -10.81 -5.91
C ARG A 32 6.15 -12.23 -6.39
N GLY A 33 7.18 -13.06 -6.54
CA GLY A 33 7.07 -14.46 -6.95
C GLY A 33 7.19 -15.46 -5.81
N SER A 34 7.36 -14.98 -4.56
CA SER A 34 7.67 -15.83 -3.42
C SER A 34 6.43 -16.44 -2.79
N ASP A 35 6.61 -17.58 -2.13
CA ASP A 35 5.58 -18.17 -1.30
C ASP A 35 5.53 -17.54 0.11
N TYR A 36 4.47 -17.86 0.85
CA TYR A 36 4.27 -17.33 2.21
C TYR A 36 5.44 -17.62 3.16
N ARG A 37 6.13 -18.76 2.98
CA ARG A 37 7.25 -19.18 3.84
C ARG A 37 8.48 -18.32 3.58
N SER A 38 8.76 -18.02 2.32
CA SER A 38 9.87 -17.17 1.91
C SER A 38 9.69 -15.75 2.42
N GLN A 39 8.49 -15.17 2.33
CA GLN A 39 8.19 -13.85 2.93
C GLN A 39 8.45 -13.85 4.44
N VAL A 40 7.97 -14.87 5.17
CA VAL A 40 8.20 -15.01 6.62
C VAL A 40 9.69 -15.14 6.94
N LEU A 41 10.45 -15.91 6.15
CA LEU A 41 11.88 -16.06 6.31
C LEU A 41 12.61 -14.72 6.18
N LEU A 42 12.32 -13.94 5.13
CA LEU A 42 12.93 -12.63 4.91
C LEU A 42 12.54 -11.63 6.01
N ALA A 43 11.27 -11.64 6.44
CA ALA A 43 10.83 -10.80 7.56
C ALA A 43 11.61 -11.12 8.84
N ARG A 44 11.81 -12.41 9.15
CA ARG A 44 12.54 -12.88 10.34
C ARG A 44 14.04 -12.65 10.28
N SER A 45 14.64 -12.53 9.10
CA SER A 45 16.07 -12.23 8.95
C SER A 45 16.44 -10.77 9.20
N GLY A 46 15.52 -9.98 9.77
CA GLY A 46 15.75 -8.57 10.12
C GLY A 46 15.22 -7.57 9.10
N MET A 47 14.80 -8.02 7.91
CA MET A 47 14.33 -7.13 6.83
C MET A 47 13.16 -6.27 7.28
N LEU A 48 12.20 -6.84 8.00
CA LEU A 48 11.00 -6.12 8.44
C LEU A 48 11.37 -4.92 9.34
N ARG A 49 12.25 -5.14 10.32
CA ARG A 49 12.72 -4.09 11.22
C ARG A 49 13.54 -3.04 10.47
N HIS A 50 14.45 -3.49 9.60
CA HIS A 50 15.29 -2.61 8.78
C HIS A 50 14.45 -1.67 7.89
N LEU A 51 13.38 -2.18 7.26
CA LEU A 51 12.49 -1.36 6.44
C LEU A 51 11.70 -0.35 7.27
N VAL A 52 11.19 -0.75 8.44
CA VAL A 52 10.48 0.17 9.34
C VAL A 52 11.42 1.29 9.82
N GLU A 53 12.64 0.95 10.23
CA GLU A 53 13.64 1.95 10.62
C GLU A 53 14.02 2.86 9.44
N GLY A 54 14.12 2.32 8.23
CA GLY A 54 14.34 3.07 7.00
C GLY A 54 13.21 4.06 6.69
N VAL A 55 11.95 3.67 6.88
CA VAL A 55 10.79 4.57 6.74
C VAL A 55 10.85 5.70 7.78
N LEU A 56 11.24 5.40 9.02
CA LEU A 56 11.31 6.40 10.09
C LEU A 56 12.51 7.35 9.98
N ASN A 57 13.52 6.99 9.17
CA ASN A 57 14.69 7.82 8.94
C ASN A 57 14.49 8.76 7.73
N THR A 58 13.74 9.84 7.95
CA THR A 58 13.37 10.81 6.91
C THR A 58 14.53 11.65 6.36
N GLN A 59 15.72 11.58 6.96
CA GLN A 59 16.92 12.24 6.43
C GLN A 59 17.45 11.58 5.14
N CYS A 60 16.95 10.39 4.80
CA CYS A 60 17.29 9.67 3.57
C CYS A 60 16.09 9.64 2.60
N SER A 61 15.53 10.81 2.28
CA SER A 61 14.30 10.96 1.49
C SER A 61 14.32 10.26 0.14
N GLY A 62 15.50 10.15 -0.52
CA GLY A 62 15.66 9.48 -1.81
C GLY A 62 15.35 7.96 -1.84
N ASN A 63 15.12 7.34 -0.68
CA ASN A 63 14.84 5.90 -0.57
C ASN A 63 13.48 5.55 0.05
N LEU A 64 12.63 6.56 0.31
CA LEU A 64 11.39 6.33 1.04
C LEU A 64 10.42 5.43 0.26
N GLN A 65 10.24 5.70 -1.04
CA GLN A 65 9.43 4.87 -1.92
C GLN A 65 9.92 3.42 -1.96
N THR A 66 11.22 3.19 -2.12
CA THR A 66 11.80 1.83 -2.15
C THR A 66 11.55 1.08 -0.84
N ASN A 67 11.67 1.74 0.32
CA ASN A 67 11.36 1.11 1.59
C ASN A 67 9.87 0.75 1.71
N PHE A 68 8.97 1.63 1.25
CA PHE A 68 7.54 1.34 1.22
C PHE A 68 7.18 0.22 0.25
N ASP A 69 7.74 0.20 -0.95
CA ASP A 69 7.48 -0.83 -1.95
C ASP A 69 7.90 -2.21 -1.43
N LEU A 70 9.12 -2.32 -0.89
CA LEU A 70 9.60 -3.56 -0.26
C LEU A 70 8.78 -3.96 0.95
N LEU A 71 8.40 -3.01 1.81
CA LEU A 71 7.56 -3.29 2.98
C LEU A 71 6.18 -3.78 2.54
N GLY A 72 5.63 -3.16 1.48
CA GLY A 72 4.38 -3.56 0.85
C GLY A 72 4.44 -5.01 0.38
N GLU A 73 5.41 -5.37 -0.46
CA GLU A 73 5.55 -6.75 -0.97
C GLU A 73 5.88 -7.76 0.14
N LEU A 74 6.58 -7.35 1.20
CA LEU A 74 6.91 -8.21 2.33
C LEU A 74 5.67 -8.59 3.16
N VAL A 75 4.78 -7.62 3.43
CA VAL A 75 3.57 -7.87 4.26
C VAL A 75 2.40 -8.40 3.44
N LYS A 76 2.37 -8.13 2.13
CA LYS A 76 1.22 -8.40 1.26
C LYS A 76 0.77 -9.86 1.32
N GLY A 77 -0.50 -10.05 1.64
CA GLY A 77 -1.17 -11.34 1.66
C GLY A 77 -0.68 -12.31 2.74
N ASN A 78 0.19 -11.88 3.66
CA ASN A 78 0.81 -12.76 4.65
C ASN A 78 0.41 -12.42 6.09
N PRO A 79 -0.54 -13.15 6.70
CA PRO A 79 -1.03 -12.83 8.04
C PRO A 79 0.07 -12.99 9.12
N GLU A 80 0.99 -13.96 8.96
CA GLU A 80 2.10 -14.15 9.90
C GLU A 80 3.08 -12.98 9.85
N VAL A 81 3.35 -12.41 8.67
CA VAL A 81 4.15 -11.19 8.56
C VAL A 81 3.43 -9.99 9.16
N PHE A 82 2.10 -9.89 9.01
CA PHE A 82 1.32 -8.86 9.71
C PHE A 82 1.41 -8.97 11.23
N HIS A 83 1.41 -10.20 11.78
CA HIS A 83 1.63 -10.41 13.20
C HIS A 83 3.00 -9.87 13.64
N MET A 84 4.08 -10.25 12.94
CA MET A 84 5.44 -9.74 13.21
C MET A 84 5.53 -8.22 13.04
N PHE A 85 4.83 -7.66 12.06
CA PHE A 85 4.81 -6.22 11.81
C PHE A 85 4.10 -5.46 12.95
N ASN A 86 3.03 -6.05 13.49
CA ASN A 86 2.36 -5.56 14.67
C ASN A 86 3.31 -5.50 15.89
N GLU A 87 4.21 -6.46 16.05
CA GLU A 87 5.22 -6.47 17.12
C GLU A 87 6.29 -5.39 16.91
N VAL A 88 6.73 -5.18 15.67
CA VAL A 88 7.70 -4.12 15.33
C VAL A 88 7.12 -2.72 15.54
N LEU A 89 5.84 -2.51 15.21
CA LEU A 89 5.14 -1.25 15.39
C LEU A 89 4.71 -1.03 16.84
N ASP A 90 5.63 -1.07 17.81
CA ASP A 90 5.31 -0.84 19.23
C ASP A 90 4.69 0.55 19.51
N ALA A 91 4.34 0.83 20.75
CA ALA A 91 3.67 2.08 21.14
C ALA A 91 4.49 3.35 20.83
N ARG A 92 5.82 3.25 20.66
CA ARG A 92 6.71 4.36 20.32
C ARG A 92 6.86 4.51 18.81
N VAL A 93 6.93 3.38 18.11
CA VAL A 93 7.15 3.32 16.66
C VAL A 93 5.88 3.65 15.89
N TYR A 94 4.73 3.11 16.31
CA TYR A 94 3.49 3.17 15.55
C TYR A 94 3.03 4.60 15.19
N PRO A 95 2.96 5.58 16.12
CA PRO A 95 2.49 6.91 15.78
C PRO A 95 3.37 7.60 14.74
N ARG A 96 4.69 7.47 14.88
CA ARG A 96 5.68 8.04 13.94
C ARG A 96 5.58 7.38 12.57
N PHE A 97 5.41 6.06 12.55
CA PHE A 97 5.25 5.32 11.30
C PHE A 97 4.00 5.78 10.53
N VAL A 98 2.87 5.90 11.23
CA VAL A 98 1.61 6.40 10.66
C VAL A 98 1.77 7.83 10.14
N GLU A 99 2.43 8.71 10.89
CA GLU A 99 2.72 10.08 10.46
C GLU A 99 3.49 10.09 9.13
N VAL A 100 4.60 9.34 9.03
CA VAL A 100 5.40 9.27 7.80
C VAL A 100 4.58 8.73 6.62
N VAL A 101 3.77 7.68 6.82
CA VAL A 101 2.88 7.15 5.79
C VAL A 101 1.93 8.23 5.28
N THR A 102 1.25 8.95 6.19
CA THR A 102 0.26 9.95 5.79
C THR A 102 0.84 11.23 5.21
N SER A 103 2.08 11.59 5.56
CA SER A 103 2.75 12.79 5.06
C SER A 103 3.44 12.59 3.71
N ASN A 104 3.64 11.34 3.28
CA ASN A 104 4.35 10.99 2.04
C ASN A 104 3.48 10.07 1.17
N LEU A 105 2.28 10.52 0.79
CA LEU A 105 1.31 9.67 0.09
C LEU A 105 1.78 9.21 -1.29
N VAL A 106 2.54 10.04 -2.02
CA VAL A 106 3.08 9.63 -3.33
C VAL A 106 4.00 8.41 -3.17
N ASP A 107 4.88 8.41 -2.17
CA ASP A 107 5.79 7.29 -1.92
C ASP A 107 5.10 6.09 -1.23
N SER A 108 4.13 6.34 -0.36
CA SER A 108 3.53 5.29 0.48
C SER A 108 2.29 4.62 -0.12
N ASN A 109 1.73 5.14 -1.22
CA ASN A 109 0.45 4.65 -1.75
C ASN A 109 0.47 3.14 -2.07
N VAL A 110 1.56 2.62 -2.65
CA VAL A 110 1.66 1.19 -3.02
C VAL A 110 1.68 0.32 -1.77
N PHE A 111 2.35 0.76 -0.70
CA PHE A 111 2.30 0.11 0.61
C PHE A 111 0.88 0.14 1.20
N ILE A 112 0.20 1.29 1.19
CA ILE A 112 -1.18 1.42 1.68
C ILE A 112 -2.10 0.46 0.92
N ARG A 113 -1.97 0.37 -0.41
CA ARG A 113 -2.73 -0.56 -1.24
C ARG A 113 -2.46 -2.01 -0.86
N SER A 114 -1.20 -2.40 -0.67
CA SER A 114 -0.84 -3.75 -0.22
C SER A 114 -1.46 -4.09 1.13
N VAL A 115 -1.50 -3.13 2.07
CA VAL A 115 -2.16 -3.31 3.37
C VAL A 115 -3.67 -3.46 3.21
N LEU A 116 -4.32 -2.57 2.47
CA LEU A 116 -5.76 -2.62 2.20
C LEU A 116 -6.15 -3.98 1.61
N LEU A 117 -5.51 -4.38 0.51
CA LEU A 117 -5.75 -5.66 -0.16
C LEU A 117 -5.59 -6.84 0.81
N SER A 118 -4.51 -6.85 1.60
CA SER A 118 -4.24 -7.94 2.54
C SER A 118 -5.35 -8.09 3.57
N LEU A 119 -5.80 -6.99 4.17
CA LEU A 119 -6.85 -7.00 5.19
C LEU A 119 -8.20 -7.46 4.61
N GLU A 120 -8.53 -7.04 3.40
CA GLU A 120 -9.71 -7.49 2.66
C GLU A 120 -9.66 -8.99 2.37
N PHE A 121 -8.48 -9.51 2.03
CA PHE A 121 -8.28 -10.95 1.84
C PHE A 121 -8.29 -11.75 3.15
N PHE A 122 -7.90 -11.14 4.27
CA PHE A 122 -7.88 -11.82 5.56
C PHE A 122 -9.26 -11.96 6.19
N ALA A 123 -10.10 -10.93 6.08
CA ALA A 123 -11.41 -10.87 6.71
C ALA A 123 -12.28 -12.13 6.50
N PRO A 124 -12.49 -12.65 5.28
CA PRO A 124 -13.29 -13.86 5.08
C PRO A 124 -12.58 -15.16 5.50
N ARG A 125 -11.27 -15.12 5.81
CA ARG A 125 -10.43 -16.30 6.09
C ARG A 125 -9.96 -16.41 7.54
N LEU A 126 -10.40 -15.53 8.44
CA LEU A 126 -9.94 -15.50 9.82
C LEU A 126 -10.10 -16.83 10.56
N HIS A 127 -11.25 -17.50 10.41
CA HIS A 127 -11.48 -18.80 11.03
C HIS A 127 -10.46 -19.83 10.53
N HIS A 128 -10.20 -19.86 9.22
CA HIS A 128 -9.24 -20.77 8.63
C HIS A 128 -7.81 -20.53 9.16
N PHE A 129 -7.39 -19.27 9.27
CA PHE A 129 -6.09 -18.93 9.85
C PHE A 129 -5.95 -19.39 11.30
N LYS A 130 -7.00 -19.22 12.11
CA LYS A 130 -7.03 -19.73 13.50
C LYS A 130 -6.89 -21.26 13.55
N THR A 131 -7.58 -21.99 12.68
CA THR A 131 -7.47 -23.47 12.62
C THR A 131 -6.07 -23.95 12.23
N LEU A 132 -5.33 -23.16 11.46
CA LEU A 132 -3.94 -23.45 11.09
C LEU A 132 -2.91 -22.98 12.13
N GLY A 133 -3.35 -22.45 13.27
CA GLY A 133 -2.46 -21.94 14.33
C GLY A 133 -1.74 -20.64 13.96
N CYS A 134 -2.24 -19.87 12.98
CA CYS A 134 -1.69 -18.56 12.66
C CYS A 134 -1.90 -17.59 13.82
N ARG A 135 -0.86 -16.81 14.15
CA ARG A 135 -0.87 -15.86 15.29
C ARG A 135 -1.46 -14.50 14.96
N TYR A 136 -1.81 -14.28 13.69
CA TYR A 136 -2.46 -13.05 13.28
C TYR A 136 -3.82 -12.89 13.95
N ASP A 137 -3.99 -11.75 14.60
CA ASP A 137 -5.26 -11.31 15.15
C ASP A 137 -5.68 -10.00 14.47
N MET A 138 -6.86 -10.04 13.85
CA MET A 138 -7.38 -8.89 13.12
C MET A 138 -7.88 -7.79 14.04
N GLU A 139 -8.32 -8.11 15.27
CA GLU A 139 -8.82 -7.11 16.22
C GLU A 139 -7.70 -6.24 16.79
N SER A 140 -6.55 -6.85 17.12
CA SER A 140 -5.36 -6.10 17.56
C SER A 140 -4.49 -5.56 16.42
N CYS A 141 -4.87 -5.76 15.15
CA CYS A 141 -4.06 -5.33 14.00
C CYS A 141 -3.97 -3.80 13.91
N LYS A 142 -2.75 -3.26 14.10
CA LYS A 142 -2.46 -1.81 14.10
C LYS A 142 -2.69 -1.17 12.73
N MET A 143 -2.42 -1.90 11.67
CA MET A 143 -2.66 -1.42 10.31
C MET A 143 -4.15 -1.45 9.94
N ARG A 144 -4.94 -2.38 10.49
CA ARG A 144 -6.41 -2.33 10.39
C ARG A 144 -6.95 -1.10 11.11
N ALA A 145 -6.53 -0.88 12.36
CA ALA A 145 -6.92 0.30 13.11
C ALA A 145 -6.53 1.59 12.36
N PHE A 146 -5.32 1.67 11.82
CA PHE A 146 -4.87 2.79 10.98
C PHE A 146 -5.84 3.06 9.82
N LEU A 147 -6.16 2.05 9.00
CA LEU A 147 -7.06 2.23 7.87
C LEU A 147 -8.48 2.59 8.31
N GLN A 148 -9.01 1.96 9.35
CA GLN A 148 -10.36 2.26 9.86
C GLN A 148 -10.52 3.72 10.31
N HIS A 149 -9.46 4.30 10.91
CA HIS A 149 -9.50 5.69 11.38
C HIS A 149 -9.18 6.71 10.28
N ASN A 150 -8.40 6.33 9.26
CA ASN A 150 -7.88 7.28 8.27
C ASN A 150 -8.47 7.12 6.87
N SER A 151 -9.30 6.11 6.60
CA SER A 151 -9.74 5.77 5.25
C SER A 151 -10.37 6.94 4.48
N LEU A 152 -11.26 7.72 5.11
CA LEU A 152 -11.91 8.87 4.46
C LEU A 152 -10.88 9.95 4.08
N ARG A 153 -9.95 10.25 5.00
CA ARG A 153 -8.86 11.19 4.79
C ARG A 153 -7.91 10.70 3.70
N LEU A 154 -7.45 9.44 3.79
CA LEU A 154 -6.55 8.84 2.82
C LEU A 154 -7.16 8.86 1.42
N LEU A 155 -8.44 8.48 1.29
CA LEU A 155 -9.13 8.49 0.02
C LEU A 155 -9.19 9.92 -0.55
N ARG A 156 -9.63 10.89 0.26
CA ARG A 156 -9.65 12.31 -0.14
C ARG A 156 -8.28 12.78 -0.60
N ASP A 157 -7.24 12.52 0.19
CA ASP A 157 -5.90 13.01 -0.08
C ASP A 157 -5.34 12.35 -1.36
N LEU A 158 -5.53 11.03 -1.56
CA LEU A 158 -5.16 10.31 -2.79
C LEU A 158 -5.94 10.80 -4.03
N MET A 159 -7.20 11.24 -3.85
CA MET A 159 -8.01 11.83 -4.92
C MET A 159 -7.50 13.21 -5.36
N THR A 160 -6.58 13.83 -4.61
CA THR A 160 -6.04 15.18 -4.87
C THR A 160 -4.52 15.26 -4.92
N VAL A 161 -3.80 14.18 -4.59
CA VAL A 161 -2.33 14.19 -4.55
C VAL A 161 -1.71 14.31 -5.95
N ILE A 162 -2.50 14.03 -6.99
CA ILE A 162 -2.17 14.26 -8.39
C ILE A 162 -3.37 14.87 -9.11
N SER A 163 -3.10 15.53 -10.23
CA SER A 163 -4.10 16.02 -11.18
C SER A 163 -3.88 15.41 -12.57
N VAL A 164 -4.81 15.63 -13.50
CA VAL A 164 -4.67 15.17 -14.90
C VAL A 164 -3.47 15.83 -15.61
N ASP A 165 -3.08 17.03 -15.18
CA ASP A 165 -1.94 17.75 -15.76
C ASP A 165 -0.59 17.24 -15.25
N GLU A 166 -0.57 16.60 -14.07
CA GLU A 166 0.65 16.14 -13.38
C GLU A 166 0.82 14.61 -13.40
N VAL A 167 -0.23 13.87 -13.77
CA VAL A 167 -0.19 12.40 -13.76
C VAL A 167 0.76 11.86 -14.82
N ASN A 168 1.61 10.92 -14.40
CA ASN A 168 2.59 10.27 -15.24
C ASN A 168 2.83 8.82 -14.79
N GLN A 169 3.79 8.12 -15.39
CA GLN A 169 4.05 6.70 -15.13
C GLN A 169 4.55 6.43 -13.69
N GLU A 170 5.16 7.42 -13.04
CA GLU A 170 5.74 7.29 -11.71
C GLU A 170 4.69 7.45 -10.60
N ASN A 171 3.64 8.24 -10.84
CA ASN A 171 2.64 8.59 -9.81
C ASN A 171 1.21 8.06 -10.08
N VAL A 172 0.93 7.45 -11.24
CA VAL A 172 -0.40 6.86 -11.56
C VAL A 172 -0.85 5.80 -10.54
N CYS A 173 0.10 5.21 -9.80
CA CYS A 173 -0.18 4.29 -8.71
C CYS A 173 -1.04 4.93 -7.60
N CYS A 174 -0.94 6.25 -7.36
CA CYS A 174 -1.80 6.96 -6.40
C CYS A 174 -3.28 6.81 -6.77
N LEU A 175 -3.60 6.96 -8.06
CA LEU A 175 -4.96 6.78 -8.58
C LEU A 175 -5.42 5.32 -8.49
N ASN A 176 -4.54 4.36 -8.80
CA ASN A 176 -4.84 2.93 -8.61
C ASN A 176 -5.16 2.61 -7.14
N THR A 177 -4.46 3.26 -6.20
CA THR A 177 -4.71 3.10 -4.77
C THR A 177 -6.04 3.73 -4.37
N ALA A 178 -6.36 4.94 -4.83
CA ALA A 178 -7.68 5.56 -4.61
C ALA A 178 -8.83 4.70 -5.16
N LEU A 179 -8.67 4.15 -6.37
CA LEU A 179 -9.64 3.23 -6.98
C LEU A 179 -9.78 1.94 -6.17
N SER A 180 -8.71 1.41 -5.58
CA SER A 180 -8.79 0.24 -4.70
C SER A 180 -9.70 0.50 -3.49
N PHE A 181 -9.56 1.68 -2.86
CA PHE A 181 -10.48 2.10 -1.79
C PHE A 181 -11.92 2.15 -2.27
N CYS A 182 -12.18 2.73 -3.46
CA CYS A 182 -13.53 2.78 -4.03
C CYS A 182 -14.10 1.37 -4.28
N ILE A 183 -13.31 0.46 -4.84
CA ILE A 183 -13.71 -0.92 -5.14
C ILE A 183 -14.15 -1.67 -3.87
N PHE A 184 -13.39 -1.52 -2.77
CA PHE A 184 -13.73 -2.17 -1.51
C PHE A 184 -14.86 -1.46 -0.77
N ALA A 185 -14.89 -0.12 -0.80
CA ALA A 185 -16.01 0.65 -0.28
C ALA A 185 -17.33 0.26 -0.97
N GLU A 186 -17.31 0.02 -2.28
CA GLU A 186 -18.48 -0.45 -3.03
C GLU A 186 -18.90 -1.86 -2.61
N SER A 187 -17.97 -2.83 -2.48
CA SER A 187 -18.35 -4.16 -1.98
C SER A 187 -18.94 -4.15 -0.56
N HIS A 188 -18.57 -3.15 0.23
CA HIS A 188 -19.11 -2.95 1.57
C HIS A 188 -20.36 -2.07 1.60
N GLN A 189 -20.88 -1.62 0.45
CA GLN A 189 -22.01 -0.69 0.35
C GLN A 189 -21.77 0.65 1.07
N MET A 190 -20.50 1.06 1.13
CA MET A 190 -20.04 2.26 1.83
C MET A 190 -19.61 3.38 0.90
N LEU A 191 -19.44 3.13 -0.41
CA LEU A 191 -18.91 4.13 -1.35
C LEU A 191 -19.68 5.45 -1.31
N ALA A 192 -21.01 5.39 -1.32
CA ALA A 192 -21.86 6.58 -1.21
C ALA A 192 -21.59 7.40 0.07
N ARG A 193 -21.32 6.73 1.19
CA ARG A 193 -20.96 7.39 2.46
C ARG A 193 -19.59 8.07 2.38
N TYR A 194 -18.61 7.44 1.74
CA TYR A 194 -17.29 8.06 1.52
C TYR A 194 -17.41 9.32 0.65
N ILE A 195 -18.08 9.23 -0.50
CA ILE A 195 -18.26 10.37 -1.40
C ILE A 195 -19.02 11.50 -0.72
N THR A 196 -20.05 11.18 0.06
CA THR A 196 -20.80 12.18 0.84
C THR A 196 -19.91 12.85 1.88
N GLY A 197 -19.14 12.08 2.64
CA GLY A 197 -18.21 12.63 3.64
C GLY A 197 -17.14 13.54 3.03
N ILE A 198 -16.63 13.19 1.84
CA ILE A 198 -15.68 14.03 1.10
C ILE A 198 -16.35 15.33 0.64
N ARG A 199 -17.57 15.28 0.07
CA ARG A 199 -18.31 16.48 -0.34
C ARG A 199 -18.65 17.40 0.82
N MET A 200 -19.03 16.84 1.98
CA MET A 200 -19.24 17.63 3.19
C MET A 200 -17.97 18.35 3.61
N TRP A 201 -16.83 17.64 3.63
CA TRP A 201 -15.54 18.24 3.92
C TRP A 201 -15.19 19.36 2.92
N GLU A 202 -15.46 19.18 1.62
CA GLU A 202 -15.25 20.22 0.61
C GLU A 202 -16.06 21.49 0.94
N VAL A 203 -17.33 21.36 1.32
CA VAL A 203 -18.19 22.49 1.69
C VAL A 203 -17.68 23.18 2.96
N GLU A 204 -17.38 22.42 4.01
CA GLU A 204 -16.89 22.94 5.29
C GLU A 204 -15.57 23.71 5.16
N ASN A 205 -14.75 23.39 4.15
CA ASN A 205 -13.44 23.99 3.92
C ASN A 205 -13.42 24.99 2.75
N GLY A 206 -14.58 25.33 2.15
CA GLY A 206 -14.66 26.26 1.02
C GLY A 206 -13.98 25.74 -0.26
N LYS A 207 -13.89 24.41 -0.41
CA LYS A 207 -13.22 23.70 -1.51
C LYS A 207 -14.21 22.91 -2.38
N GLN A 208 -15.44 23.42 -2.53
CA GLN A 208 -16.51 22.72 -3.22
C GLN A 208 -16.07 22.22 -4.61
N GLY A 209 -16.16 20.90 -4.82
CA GLY A 209 -15.81 20.25 -6.09
C GLY A 209 -14.32 20.07 -6.35
N GLN A 210 -13.40 20.54 -5.50
CA GLN A 210 -11.96 20.40 -5.76
C GLN A 210 -11.49 18.95 -5.73
N VAL A 211 -11.97 18.14 -4.77
CA VAL A 211 -11.62 16.73 -4.63
C VAL A 211 -12.42 15.90 -5.64
N THR A 212 -13.74 16.07 -5.64
CA THR A 212 -14.64 15.19 -6.40
C THR A 212 -14.58 15.44 -7.91
N SER A 213 -14.37 16.67 -8.36
CA SER A 213 -14.18 16.95 -9.79
C SER A 213 -12.81 16.51 -10.27
N ASN A 214 -11.75 16.73 -9.48
CA ASN A 214 -10.41 16.23 -9.82
C ASN A 214 -10.42 14.71 -9.94
N PHE A 215 -11.02 14.01 -8.98
CA PHE A 215 -11.10 12.55 -9.03
C PHE A 215 -11.91 12.06 -10.24
N LEU A 216 -13.03 12.71 -10.59
CA LEU A 216 -13.78 12.34 -11.79
C LEU A 216 -12.91 12.47 -13.06
N SER A 217 -12.18 13.57 -13.20
CA SER A 217 -11.25 13.78 -14.32
C SER A 217 -10.14 12.72 -14.36
N LEU A 218 -9.57 12.37 -13.19
CA LEU A 218 -8.59 11.30 -13.06
C LEU A 218 -9.17 9.93 -13.45
N VAL A 219 -10.40 9.60 -13.03
CA VAL A 219 -11.05 8.34 -13.40
C VAL A 219 -11.27 8.25 -14.92
N LEU A 220 -11.67 9.35 -15.56
CA LEU A 220 -11.79 9.40 -17.02
C LEU A 220 -10.44 9.22 -17.72
N PHE A 221 -9.40 9.90 -17.22
CA PHE A 221 -8.02 9.69 -17.67
C PHE A 221 -7.58 8.22 -17.51
N TRP A 222 -7.83 7.60 -16.36
CA TRP A 222 -7.45 6.22 -16.06
C TRP A 222 -8.05 5.23 -17.05
N LYS A 223 -9.34 5.42 -17.41
CA LYS A 223 -10.05 4.59 -18.38
C LYS A 223 -9.37 4.62 -19.75
N GLU A 224 -8.95 5.79 -20.21
CA GLU A 224 -8.21 5.92 -21.47
C GLU A 224 -6.76 5.44 -21.35
N TYR A 225 -6.09 5.72 -20.23
CA TYR A 225 -4.71 5.31 -19.97
C TYR A 225 -4.54 3.79 -20.08
N TYR A 226 -5.39 3.01 -19.41
CA TYR A 226 -5.28 1.54 -19.43
C TYR A 226 -5.94 0.87 -20.65
N LYS A 227 -6.73 1.58 -21.45
CA LYS A 227 -7.43 1.04 -22.64
C LYS A 227 -6.50 0.34 -23.63
N TYR A 228 -5.32 0.91 -23.87
CA TYR A 228 -4.33 0.37 -24.81
C TYR A 228 -3.10 -0.25 -24.11
N ARG A 229 -3.07 -0.24 -22.78
CA ARG A 229 -1.96 -0.75 -21.97
C ARG A 229 -2.32 -2.09 -21.34
N GLY A 230 -2.63 -3.08 -22.18
CA GLY A 230 -3.07 -4.41 -21.73
C GLY A 230 -2.10 -5.10 -20.76
N LYS A 231 -0.78 -4.92 -20.93
CA LYS A 231 0.25 -5.45 -20.00
C LYS A 231 0.16 -4.79 -18.63
N ASP A 232 0.02 -3.47 -18.58
CA ASP A 232 -0.07 -2.72 -17.32
C ASP A 232 -1.39 -3.05 -16.60
N GLY A 233 -2.48 -3.21 -17.35
CA GLY A 233 -3.78 -3.66 -16.83
C GLY A 233 -3.72 -5.07 -16.24
N LEU A 234 -3.05 -6.00 -16.93
CA LEU A 234 -2.81 -7.36 -16.42
C LEU A 234 -1.95 -7.33 -15.15
N SER A 235 -0.90 -6.51 -15.12
CA SER A 235 -0.07 -6.33 -13.92
C SER A 235 -0.89 -5.79 -12.74
N LEU A 236 -1.81 -4.85 -12.98
CA LEU A 236 -2.73 -4.35 -11.96
C LEU A 236 -3.67 -5.45 -11.44
N GLU A 237 -4.26 -6.25 -12.32
CA GLU A 237 -5.11 -7.39 -11.94
C GLU A 237 -4.33 -8.41 -11.10
N VAL A 238 -3.17 -8.86 -11.58
CA VAL A 238 -2.34 -9.86 -10.89
C VAL A 238 -1.86 -9.34 -9.54
N SER A 239 -1.38 -8.10 -9.48
CA SER A 239 -0.86 -7.52 -8.25
C SER A 239 -1.95 -7.22 -7.23
N SER A 240 -3.20 -6.98 -7.64
CA SER A 240 -4.30 -6.73 -6.72
C SER A 240 -5.12 -7.97 -6.37
N GLY A 241 -5.12 -8.98 -7.24
CA GLY A 241 -6.09 -10.08 -7.17
C GLY A 241 -7.53 -9.63 -7.44
N ILE A 242 -7.72 -8.44 -8.02
CA ILE A 242 -9.03 -7.89 -8.39
C ILE A 242 -9.17 -7.98 -9.91
N PRO A 243 -10.19 -8.69 -10.45
CA PRO A 243 -10.42 -8.78 -11.89
C PRO A 243 -10.53 -7.39 -12.53
N TYR A 244 -9.89 -7.19 -13.68
CA TYR A 244 -9.86 -5.93 -14.41
C TYR A 244 -11.25 -5.43 -14.80
N SER A 245 -12.22 -6.34 -14.97
CA SER A 245 -13.63 -5.99 -15.15
C SER A 245 -14.20 -5.16 -13.99
N ARG A 246 -13.78 -5.44 -12.75
CA ARG A 246 -14.22 -4.71 -11.55
C ARG A 246 -13.62 -3.32 -11.46
N TRP A 247 -12.37 -3.15 -11.91
CA TRP A 247 -11.76 -1.83 -12.02
C TRP A 247 -12.51 -0.93 -13.02
N LYS A 248 -12.94 -1.50 -14.16
CA LYS A 248 -13.73 -0.77 -15.17
C LYS A 248 -15.15 -0.43 -14.75
N ALA A 249 -15.67 -1.11 -13.72
CA ALA A 249 -17.03 -0.92 -13.24
C ALA A 249 -17.18 0.28 -12.28
N ILE A 250 -16.06 0.80 -11.76
CA ILE A 250 -15.99 2.08 -11.03
C ILE A 250 -16.07 3.26 -12.02
#